data_AF-L0K4K0-F1
#
_entry.id   AF-L0K4K0-F1
#
_cell.length_a   1.000
_cell.length_b   1.000
_cell.length_c   1.000
_cell.angle_alpha   90.00
_cell.angle_beta   90.00
_cell.angle_gamma   90.00
#
_symmetry.space_group_name_H-M   'P 1'
#
loop_
_entity.id
_entity.type
_entity.pdbx_description
1 polymer ?
#
loop_
_entity_poly.entity_id
_entity_poly.type
_entity_poly.pdbx_seq_one_letter_code
_entity_poly.pdbx_strand_id
1 'polypeptide(L)'
;MSCYEIEALRLGLMTVLGVEDQHAREHAEKELEGHLEGPIEGLADAESLAEIERHLDAALVDLEETVASMDADDPTYDYTRGRLLAVRDAERAVHRLRAQGEDVVDGLGDAHDLLHETFPTEE
;
A
#
# COMPACT_ATOMS: atom_id res chain seq x y z
N MET A 1 -2.19 -21.28 -2.31
CA MET A 1 -1.19 -20.31 -2.80
C MET A 1 -1.79 -18.94 -2.53
N SER A 2 -1.28 -18.25 -1.53
CA SER A 2 -1.83 -17.00 -1.01
C SER A 2 -0.89 -15.84 -1.34
N CYS A 3 -1.49 -14.68 -1.59
CA CYS A 3 -0.79 -13.42 -1.85
C CYS A 3 -0.93 -12.50 -0.64
N TYR A 4 -0.24 -12.83 0.46
CA TYR A 4 -0.38 -12.12 1.74
C TYR A 4 -0.05 -10.63 1.62
N GLU A 5 0.93 -10.27 0.79
CA GLU A 5 1.32 -8.89 0.53
C GLU A 5 0.16 -8.07 -0.04
N ILE A 6 -0.63 -8.68 -0.95
CA ILE A 6 -1.76 -8.01 -1.61
C ILE A 6 -2.95 -7.88 -0.64
N GLU A 7 -3.26 -8.93 0.13
CA GLU A 7 -4.34 -8.87 1.11
C GLU A 7 -4.04 -7.89 2.25
N ALA A 8 -2.79 -7.87 2.74
CA ALA A 8 -2.36 -6.91 3.76
C ALA A 8 -2.36 -5.48 3.22
N LEU A 9 -1.84 -5.24 2.01
CA LEU A 9 -1.91 -3.94 1.34
C LEU A 9 -3.36 -3.47 1.18
N ARG A 10 -4.28 -4.38 0.82
CA ARG A 10 -5.70 -4.08 0.69
C ARG A 10 -6.30 -3.62 2.02
N LEU A 11 -6.00 -4.30 3.13
CA LEU A 11 -6.44 -3.87 4.47
C LEU A 11 -5.91 -2.49 4.85
N GLY A 12 -4.61 -2.25 4.69
CA GLY A 12 -4.01 -0.95 4.97
C GLY A 12 -4.65 0.16 4.13
N LEU A 13 -4.82 -0.05 2.83
CA LEU A 13 -5.46 0.93 1.95
C LEU A 13 -6.92 1.19 2.32
N MET A 14 -7.66 0.17 2.77
CA MET A 14 -9.04 0.38 3.24
C MET A 14 -9.08 1.27 4.48
N THR A 15 -8.16 1.09 5.43
CA THR A 15 -8.02 1.96 6.60
C THR A 15 -7.66 3.39 6.18
N VAL A 16 -6.59 3.55 5.39
CA VAL A 16 -6.06 4.87 4.99
C VAL A 16 -7.04 5.67 4.13
N LEU A 17 -7.80 4.99 3.25
CA LEU A 17 -8.76 5.64 2.35
C LEU A 17 -10.17 5.73 2.93
N GLY A 18 -10.41 5.20 4.14
CA GLY A 18 -11.73 5.18 4.77
C GLY A 18 -12.76 4.35 3.99
N VAL A 19 -12.34 3.23 3.39
CA VAL A 19 -13.22 2.33 2.66
C VAL A 19 -13.90 1.37 3.63
N GLU A 20 -15.21 1.53 3.78
CA GLU A 20 -16.04 0.71 4.68
C GLU A 20 -16.67 -0.48 3.91
N ASP A 21 -15.89 -1.54 3.70
CA ASP A 21 -16.39 -2.82 3.18
C ASP A 21 -16.06 -3.95 4.17
N GLN A 22 -17.04 -4.32 4.99
CA GLN A 22 -16.83 -5.32 6.04
C GLN A 22 -16.54 -6.72 5.48
N HIS A 23 -17.19 -7.11 4.37
CA HIS A 23 -16.96 -8.43 3.78
C HIS A 23 -15.57 -8.54 3.18
N ALA A 24 -15.13 -7.48 2.51
CA ALA A 24 -13.77 -7.35 2.02
C ALA A 24 -12.73 -7.49 3.15
N ARG A 25 -12.99 -6.83 4.28
CA ARG A 25 -12.10 -6.83 5.44
C ARG A 25 -12.03 -8.21 6.09
N GLU A 26 -13.17 -8.82 6.39
CA GLU A 26 -13.25 -10.17 6.95
C GLU A 26 -12.58 -11.22 6.05
N HIS A 27 -12.72 -11.06 4.72
CA HIS A 27 -12.04 -11.93 3.76
C HIS A 27 -10.52 -11.83 3.88
N ALA A 28 -9.97 -10.62 3.85
CA ALA A 28 -8.54 -10.39 3.92
C ALA A 28 -7.95 -10.83 5.27
N GLU A 29 -8.62 -10.49 6.38
CA GLU A 29 -8.22 -10.92 7.73
C GLU A 29 -8.16 -12.45 7.84
N LYS A 30 -9.13 -13.16 7.24
CA LYS A 30 -9.14 -14.62 7.23
C LYS A 30 -8.02 -15.22 6.38
N GLU A 31 -7.71 -14.64 5.22
CA GLU A 31 -6.59 -15.10 4.38
C GLU A 31 -5.23 -14.86 5.06
N LEU A 32 -5.14 -13.88 5.95
CA LEU A 32 -3.92 -13.53 6.70
C LEU A 32 -3.79 -14.26 8.05
N GLU A 33 -4.78 -15.05 8.46
CA GLU A 33 -4.76 -15.73 9.76
C GLU A 33 -3.52 -16.64 9.89
N GLY A 34 -2.70 -16.39 10.91
CA GLY A 34 -1.43 -17.10 11.14
C GLY A 34 -0.25 -16.61 10.29
N HIS A 35 -0.42 -15.52 9.53
CA HIS A 35 0.59 -14.93 8.65
C HIS A 35 0.81 -13.43 8.89
N LEU A 36 0.18 -12.85 9.92
CA LEU A 36 0.41 -11.48 10.37
C LEU A 36 1.72 -11.40 11.16
N GLU A 37 2.84 -11.34 10.44
CA GLU A 37 4.16 -11.13 11.03
C GLU A 37 4.97 -10.15 10.18
N GLY A 38 5.84 -9.38 10.84
CA GLY A 38 6.83 -8.53 10.16
C GLY A 38 6.18 -7.50 9.21
N PRO A 39 6.66 -7.37 7.96
CA PRO A 39 6.10 -6.42 7.00
C PRO A 39 4.63 -6.64 6.65
N ILE A 40 4.12 -7.87 6.74
CA ILE A 40 2.73 -8.20 6.42
C ILE A 40 1.78 -7.64 7.48
N GLU A 41 2.10 -7.82 8.75
CA GLU A 41 1.36 -7.21 9.86
C GLU A 41 1.39 -5.68 9.74
N GLY A 42 2.58 -5.11 9.52
CA GLY A 42 2.74 -3.66 9.34
C GLY A 42 1.94 -3.09 8.16
N LEU A 43 1.78 -3.84 7.07
CA LEU A 43 0.92 -3.45 5.94
C LEU A 43 -0.56 -3.45 6.32
N ALA A 44 -1.02 -4.51 7.00
CA ALA A 44 -2.42 -4.68 7.36
C ALA A 44 -2.90 -3.61 8.35
N ASP A 45 -2.01 -3.19 9.26
CA ASP A 45 -2.28 -2.23 10.32
C ASP A 45 -1.91 -0.77 9.98
N ALA A 46 -1.42 -0.50 8.77
CA ALA A 46 -0.96 0.83 8.39
C ALA A 46 -2.08 1.89 8.47
N GLU A 47 -1.76 3.03 9.08
CA GLU A 47 -2.70 4.16 9.28
C GLU A 47 -2.41 5.33 8.34
N SER A 48 -1.34 5.24 7.53
CA SER A 48 -1.00 6.26 6.53
C SER A 48 -0.39 5.67 5.26
N LEU A 49 -0.46 6.41 4.15
CA LEU A 49 0.20 6.01 2.88
C LEU A 49 1.72 5.87 3.06
N ALA A 50 2.34 6.68 3.94
CA ALA A 50 3.78 6.59 4.20
C ALA A 50 4.15 5.29 4.94
N GLU A 51 3.31 4.83 5.87
CA GLU A 51 3.50 3.53 6.53
C GLU A 51 3.28 2.37 5.55
N ILE A 52 2.25 2.46 4.70
CA ILE A 52 2.01 1.49 3.62
C ILE A 52 3.26 1.35 2.75
N GLU A 53 3.81 2.45 2.24
CA GLU A 53 5.01 2.42 1.40
C GLU A 53 6.18 1.76 2.11
N ARG A 54 6.45 2.15 3.37
CA ARG A 54 7.55 1.58 4.16
C ARG A 54 7.41 0.05 4.34
N HIS A 55 6.22 -0.42 4.69
CA HIS A 55 6.00 -1.85 4.93
C HIS A 55 5.92 -2.64 3.62
N LEU A 56 5.42 -2.03 2.54
CA LEU A 56 5.41 -2.64 1.21
C LEU A 56 6.83 -2.85 0.67
N ASP A 57 7.70 -1.85 0.85
CA ASP A 57 9.12 -1.93 0.46
C ASP A 57 9.81 -3.09 1.18
N ALA A 58 9.56 -3.24 2.49
CA ALA A 58 10.10 -4.35 3.27
C ALA A 58 9.54 -5.72 2.84
N ALA A 59 8.23 -5.81 2.59
CA ALA A 59 7.61 -7.04 2.08
C ALA A 59 8.13 -7.43 0.69
N LEU A 60 8.41 -6.44 -0.17
CA LEU A 60 9.03 -6.65 -1.47
C LEU A 60 10.46 -7.19 -1.35
N VAL A 61 11.26 -6.65 -0.44
CA VAL A 61 12.62 -7.17 -0.17
C VAL A 61 12.58 -8.65 0.24
N ASP A 62 11.70 -9.01 1.18
CA ASP A 62 11.55 -10.40 1.64
C ASP A 62 11.08 -11.33 0.49
N LEU A 63 10.16 -10.86 -0.35
CA LEU A 63 9.66 -11.60 -1.49
C LEU A 63 10.73 -11.77 -2.59
N GLU A 64 11.55 -10.75 -2.80
CA GLU A 64 12.68 -10.79 -3.73
C GLU A 64 13.76 -11.77 -3.28
N GLU A 65 14.09 -11.77 -1.99
CA GLU A 65 14.99 -12.76 -1.39
C GLU A 65 14.44 -14.18 -1.56
N THR A 66 13.14 -14.35 -1.30
CA THR A 66 12.45 -15.63 -1.51
C THR A 66 12.63 -16.11 -2.94
N VAL A 67 12.26 -15.31 -3.95
CA VAL A 67 12.40 -15.67 -5.37
C VAL A 67 13.86 -15.95 -5.74
N ALA A 68 14.80 -15.15 -5.24
CA ALA A 68 16.23 -15.30 -5.55
C ALA A 68 16.83 -16.60 -4.98
N SER A 69 16.27 -17.12 -3.88
CA SER A 69 16.72 -18.35 -3.22
C SER A 69 16.07 -19.63 -3.78
N MET A 70 15.02 -19.51 -4.59
CA MET A 70 14.29 -20.66 -5.14
C MET A 70 15.06 -21.35 -6.27
N ASP A 71 14.87 -22.67 -6.37
CA ASP A 71 15.27 -23.44 -7.54
C ASP A 71 14.37 -23.07 -8.73
N ALA A 72 14.97 -22.86 -9.90
CA ALA A 72 14.23 -22.54 -11.12
C ALA A 72 13.35 -23.69 -11.61
N ASP A 73 13.66 -24.93 -11.20
CA ASP A 73 12.85 -26.11 -11.49
C ASP A 73 11.75 -26.35 -10.43
N ASP A 74 11.63 -25.51 -9.39
CA ASP A 74 10.55 -25.60 -8.41
C ASP A 74 9.19 -25.31 -9.08
N PRO A 75 8.18 -26.19 -8.92
CA PRO A 75 6.85 -26.00 -9.53
C PRO A 75 6.14 -24.69 -9.15
N THR A 76 6.55 -24.04 -8.06
CA THR A 76 6.00 -22.77 -7.56
C THR A 76 6.80 -21.55 -8.00
N TYR A 77 7.98 -21.70 -8.60
CA TYR A 77 8.88 -20.61 -8.97
C TYR A 77 8.19 -19.54 -9.83
N ASP A 78 7.54 -19.95 -10.91
CA ASP A 78 6.84 -19.03 -11.82
C ASP A 78 5.69 -18.28 -11.12
N TYR A 79 4.99 -18.95 -10.20
CA TYR A 79 3.94 -18.30 -9.41
C TYR A 79 4.53 -17.26 -8.47
N THR A 80 5.57 -17.59 -7.70
CA THR A 80 6.20 -16.66 -6.74
C THR A 80 6.79 -15.45 -7.48
N ARG A 81 7.40 -15.66 -8.64
CA ARG A 81 7.88 -14.58 -9.51
C ARG A 81 6.73 -13.73 -10.06
N GLY A 82 5.61 -14.35 -10.44
CA GLY A 82 4.39 -13.63 -10.85
C GLY A 82 3.81 -12.79 -9.71
N ARG A 83 3.79 -13.32 -8.49
CA ARG A 83 3.39 -12.59 -7.28
C ARG A 83 4.28 -11.37 -7.06
N LEU A 84 5.60 -11.52 -7.15
CA LEU A 84 6.54 -10.39 -7.04
C LEU A 84 6.24 -9.27 -8.03
N LEU A 85 5.95 -9.60 -9.29
CA LEU A 85 5.58 -8.60 -10.29
C LEU A 85 4.29 -7.88 -9.93
N ALA A 86 3.27 -8.61 -9.47
CA ALA A 86 2.00 -8.02 -9.06
C ALA A 86 2.17 -7.07 -7.86
N VAL A 87 3.00 -7.42 -6.87
CA VAL A 87 3.26 -6.58 -5.70
C VAL A 87 4.04 -5.31 -6.08
N ARG A 88 5.03 -5.41 -6.98
CA ARG A 88 5.74 -4.23 -7.51
C ARG A 88 4.83 -3.29 -8.31
N ASP A 89 3.87 -3.83 -9.05
CA ASP A 89 2.90 -3.00 -9.75
C ASP A 89 1.94 -2.29 -8.77
N ALA A 90 1.61 -2.94 -7.65
CA ALA A 90 0.83 -2.34 -6.58
C ALA A 90 1.61 -1.21 -5.87
N GLU A 91 2.90 -1.40 -5.60
CA GLU A 91 3.80 -0.36 -5.05
C GLU A 91 3.79 0.90 -5.91
N ARG A 92 3.97 0.75 -7.23
CA ARG A 92 3.90 1.88 -8.15
C ARG A 92 2.54 2.58 -8.12
N ALA A 93 1.46 1.84 -7.88
CA ALA A 93 0.13 2.42 -7.74
C ALA A 93 0.00 3.23 -6.45
N VAL A 94 0.53 2.74 -5.33
CA VAL A 94 0.59 3.46 -4.05
C VAL A 94 1.40 4.75 -4.18
N HIS A 95 2.57 4.70 -4.81
CA HIS A 95 3.38 5.92 -5.04
C HIS A 95 2.63 6.98 -5.85
N ARG A 96 1.90 6.58 -6.89
CA ARG A 96 1.07 7.52 -7.67
C ARG A 96 -0.05 8.11 -6.84
N LEU A 97 -0.70 7.29 -6.00
CA LEU A 97 -1.75 7.74 -5.09
C LEU A 97 -1.22 8.75 -4.08
N ARG A 98 -0.04 8.50 -3.49
CA ARG A 98 0.61 9.41 -2.55
C ARG A 98 0.96 10.74 -3.22
N ALA A 99 1.64 10.70 -4.37
CA ALA A 99 2.00 11.90 -5.11
C ALA A 99 0.75 12.74 -5.48
N GLN A 100 -0.32 12.09 -5.93
CA GLN A 100 -1.58 12.77 -6.22
C GLN A 100 -2.21 13.39 -4.96
N GLY A 101 -2.10 12.72 -3.81
CA GLY A 101 -2.57 13.26 -2.53
C GLY A 101 -1.78 14.51 -2.11
N GLU A 102 -0.45 14.49 -2.27
CA GLU A 102 0.44 15.62 -2.01
C GLU A 102 0.08 16.82 -2.91
N ASP A 103 -0.13 16.59 -4.22
CA ASP A 103 -0.56 17.63 -5.17
C ASP A 103 -1.89 18.31 -4.77
N VAL A 104 -2.84 17.54 -4.23
CA VAL A 104 -4.13 18.09 -3.74
C VAL A 104 -3.92 18.98 -2.53
N VAL A 105 -3.04 18.59 -1.60
CA VAL A 105 -2.74 19.38 -0.41
C VAL A 105 -2.07 20.70 -0.80
N ASP A 106 -1.08 20.66 -1.69
CA ASP A 106 -0.40 21.86 -2.20
C ASP A 106 -1.39 22.80 -2.90
N GLY A 107 -2.27 22.25 -3.75
CA GLY A 107 -3.29 23.03 -4.44
C GLY A 107 -4.29 23.72 -3.50
N LEU A 108 -4.57 23.16 -2.32
CA LEU A 108 -5.39 23.82 -1.30
C LEU A 108 -4.66 25.01 -0.66
N GLY A 109 -3.34 24.92 -0.48
CA GLY A 109 -2.51 26.03 -0.04
C GLY A 109 -2.52 27.18 -1.03
N ASP A 110 -2.30 26.88 -2.31
CA ASP A 110 -2.36 27.89 -3.39
C ASP A 110 -3.73 28.57 -3.47
N ALA A 111 -4.81 27.79 -3.35
CA ALA A 111 -6.17 28.33 -3.37
C ALA A 111 -6.47 29.22 -2.15
N HIS A 112 -5.97 28.85 -0.97
CA HIS A 112 -6.07 29.65 0.24
C HIS A 112 -5.38 31.01 0.07
N ASP A 113 -4.14 31.01 -0.44
CA ASP A 113 -3.35 32.22 -0.62
C ASP A 113 -3.98 33.14 -1.67
N LEU A 114 -4.44 32.57 -2.79
CA LEU A 114 -5.16 33.30 -3.83
C LEU A 114 -6.45 33.97 -3.29
N LEU A 115 -7.15 33.30 -2.37
CA LEU A 115 -8.37 33.86 -1.76
C LEU A 115 -8.04 35.13 -0.96
N HIS A 116 -6.98 35.09 -0.15
CA HIS A 116 -6.54 36.23 0.63
C HIS A 116 -5.96 37.36 -0.23
N GLU A 117 -5.28 37.03 -1.33
CA GLU A 117 -4.83 38.02 -2.31
C GLU A 117 -6.03 38.70 -3.01
N THR A 118 -7.05 37.93 -3.37
CA THR A 118 -8.23 38.43 -4.11
C THR A 118 -9.16 39.25 -3.24
N PHE A 119 -9.32 38.85 -1.97
CA PHE A 119 -10.21 39.47 -1.00
C PHE A 119 -9.43 39.91 0.25
N PRO A 120 -8.59 40.94 0.15
CA PRO A 120 -7.81 41.43 1.29
C PRO A 120 -8.76 41.98 2.35
N THR A 121 -8.52 41.61 3.61
CA THR A 121 -9.16 42.24 4.75
C THR A 121 -8.31 43.42 5.22
N GLU A 122 -8.93 44.57 5.44
CA GLU A 122 -8.26 45.70 6.10
C GLU A 122 -7.99 45.30 7.56
N GLU A 123 -6.71 45.27 7.98
CA GLU A 123 -6.34 45.32 9.41
C GLU A 123 -6.71 46.68 10.02
#